data_AF-A0A2E1ZR53-F1
#
_entry.id   AF-A0A2E1ZR53-F1
#
_cell.length_a   1.000
_cell.length_b   1.000
_cell.length_c   1.000
_cell.angle_alpha   90.00
_cell.angle_beta   90.00
_cell.angle_gamma   90.00
#
_symmetry.space_group_name_H-M   'P 1'
#
loop_
_entity.id
_entity.type
_entity.pdbx_description
1 polymer ?
#
loop_
_entity_poly.entity_id
_entity_poly.type
_entity_poly.pdbx_seq_one_letter_code
_entity_poly.pdbx_strand_id
1 'polypeptide(L)'
;MLFFNSSLIVVGTILVIFYRHFNQFFLFKKDSNKSIFLSKICQYIGILAGIMFAGVGIFPHDFHFGAHVFFANGAFTVLLILSAMHTLSFIFSSYVQAKYALGYIIFCILLSIYLYIIFLGPEIGPGRQFSESDLILQVVAQKMIVLTFIVSMLYQVSGLKRVLR
;
A
#
# COMPACT_ATOMS: atom_id res chain seq x y z
N MET A 1 -17.25 11.31 -8.84
CA MET A 1 -17.12 9.84 -8.75
C MET A 1 -16.24 9.24 -9.83
N LEU A 2 -16.47 9.51 -11.12
CA LEU A 2 -15.75 8.86 -12.22
C LEU A 2 -14.21 8.91 -12.07
N PHE A 3 -13.63 10.10 -11.87
CA PHE A 3 -12.17 10.26 -11.73
C PHE A 3 -11.58 9.55 -10.51
N PHE A 4 -12.32 9.48 -9.40
CA PHE A 4 -11.88 8.80 -8.19
C PHE A 4 -11.89 7.28 -8.37
N ASN A 5 -12.95 6.74 -8.95
CA ASN A 5 -13.06 5.30 -9.21
C ASN A 5 -12.03 4.84 -10.25
N SER A 6 -11.87 5.61 -11.34
CA SER A 6 -10.89 5.31 -12.36
C SER A 6 -9.47 5.36 -11.81
N SER A 7 -9.15 6.31 -10.93
CA SER A 7 -7.81 6.41 -10.35
C SER A 7 -7.49 5.20 -9.46
N LEU A 8 -8.45 4.68 -8.70
CA LEU A 8 -8.27 3.47 -7.89
C LEU A 8 -8.05 2.22 -8.72
N ILE A 9 -8.77 2.07 -9.85
CA ILE A 9 -8.56 0.97 -10.80
C ILE A 9 -7.14 1.05 -11.40
N VAL A 10 -6.70 2.26 -11.79
CA VAL A 10 -5.35 2.48 -12.31
C VAL A 10 -4.29 2.16 -11.25
N VAL A 11 -4.45 2.65 -10.02
CA VAL A 11 -3.53 2.35 -8.90
C VAL A 11 -3.45 0.85 -8.63
N GLY A 12 -4.60 0.17 -8.57
CA GLY A 12 -4.65 -1.27 -8.39
C GLY A 12 -3.92 -2.03 -9.50
N THR A 13 -4.13 -1.63 -10.75
CA THR A 13 -3.47 -2.22 -11.92
C THR A 13 -1.95 -2.02 -11.88
N ILE A 14 -1.49 -0.80 -11.55
CA ILE A 14 -0.07 -0.50 -11.43
C ILE A 14 0.58 -1.33 -10.31
N LEU A 15 -0.08 -1.47 -9.16
CA LEU A 15 0.42 -2.30 -8.06
C LEU A 15 0.57 -3.76 -8.48
N VAL A 16 -0.42 -4.33 -9.19
CA VAL A 16 -0.34 -5.69 -9.72
C VAL A 16 0.88 -5.85 -10.65
N ILE A 17 1.05 -4.92 -11.60
CA ILE A 17 2.16 -4.98 -12.57
C ILE A 17 3.51 -4.85 -11.85
N PHE A 18 3.63 -3.90 -10.92
CA PHE A 18 4.85 -3.67 -10.14
C PHE A 18 5.25 -4.91 -9.35
N TYR A 19 4.34 -5.44 -8.53
CA TYR A 19 4.66 -6.58 -7.64
C TYR A 19 4.82 -7.89 -8.39
N ARG A 20 4.22 -8.04 -9.58
CA ARG A 20 4.51 -9.17 -10.48
C ARG A 20 5.99 -9.24 -10.89
N HIS A 21 6.65 -8.10 -11.06
CA HIS A 21 8.05 -8.02 -11.48
C HIS A 21 9.02 -7.81 -10.31
N PHE A 22 8.52 -7.44 -9.13
CA PHE A 22 9.33 -7.10 -7.96
C PHE A 22 10.34 -8.20 -7.57
N ASN A 23 9.89 -9.47 -7.49
CA ASN A 23 10.76 -10.60 -7.16
C ASN A 23 11.86 -10.86 -8.22
N GLN A 24 11.60 -10.52 -9.49
CA GLN A 24 12.57 -10.74 -10.57
C GLN A 24 13.86 -9.95 -10.36
N PHE A 25 13.79 -8.76 -9.74
CA PHE A 25 14.96 -7.96 -9.39
C PHE A 25 15.93 -8.72 -8.47
N PHE A 26 15.41 -9.31 -7.40
CA PHE A 26 16.20 -10.04 -6.39
C PHE A 26 16.77 -11.35 -6.96
N LEU A 27 15.99 -12.05 -7.77
CA LEU A 27 16.44 -13.24 -8.48
C LEU A 27 17.57 -12.93 -9.47
N PHE A 28 17.42 -11.86 -10.26
CA PHE A 28 18.43 -11.44 -11.25
C PHE A 28 19.76 -11.08 -10.60
N LYS A 29 19.73 -10.38 -9.46
CA LYS A 29 20.94 -10.03 -8.70
C LYS A 29 21.49 -11.19 -7.85
N LYS A 30 20.83 -12.36 -7.82
CA LYS A 30 21.17 -13.48 -6.93
C LYS A 30 21.37 -12.99 -5.49
N ASP A 31 20.38 -12.24 -5.00
CA ASP A 31 20.39 -11.66 -3.65
C ASP A 31 20.30 -12.75 -2.56
N SER A 32 20.32 -12.34 -1.30
CA SER A 32 20.20 -13.27 -0.18
C SER A 32 18.93 -14.11 -0.25
N ASN A 33 19.03 -15.38 0.15
CA ASN A 33 17.88 -16.31 0.15
C ASN A 33 16.68 -15.76 0.93
N LYS A 34 16.93 -15.03 2.03
CA LYS A 34 15.89 -14.37 2.82
C LYS A 34 15.18 -13.26 2.04
N SER A 35 15.94 -12.42 1.35
CA SER A 35 15.39 -11.33 0.54
C SER A 35 14.57 -11.84 -0.65
N ILE A 36 15.06 -12.89 -1.34
CA ILE A 36 14.33 -13.57 -2.42
C ILE A 36 13.03 -14.19 -1.92
N PHE A 37 13.05 -14.88 -0.78
CA PHE A 37 11.85 -15.47 -0.21
C PHE A 37 10.80 -14.41 0.15
N LEU A 38 11.22 -13.33 0.83
CA LEU A 38 10.33 -12.23 1.19
C LEU A 38 9.79 -11.47 -0.02
N SER A 39 10.60 -11.25 -1.06
CA SER A 39 10.14 -10.57 -2.28
C SER A 39 9.16 -11.43 -3.08
N LYS A 40 9.27 -12.76 -3.04
CA LYS A 40 8.26 -13.68 -3.57
C LYS A 40 6.94 -13.61 -2.79
N ILE A 41 6.99 -13.49 -1.46
CA ILE A 41 5.78 -13.23 -0.66
C ILE A 41 5.15 -11.88 -1.05
N CYS A 42 5.97 -10.83 -1.18
CA CYS A 42 5.51 -9.51 -1.60
C CYS A 42 4.83 -9.54 -2.98
N GLN A 43 5.29 -10.39 -3.90
CA GLN A 43 4.64 -10.57 -5.19
C GLN A 43 3.18 -11.00 -5.05
N TYR A 44 2.89 -12.03 -4.24
CA TYR A 44 1.51 -12.52 -4.05
C TYR A 44 0.65 -11.51 -3.28
N ILE A 45 1.18 -10.96 -2.18
CA ILE A 45 0.45 -9.99 -1.36
C ILE A 45 0.20 -8.69 -2.14
N GLY A 46 1.15 -8.28 -2.98
CA GLY A 46 1.03 -7.09 -3.82
C GLY A 46 -0.01 -7.23 -4.93
N ILE A 47 -0.13 -8.41 -5.53
CA ILE A 47 -1.23 -8.71 -6.45
C ILE A 47 -2.57 -8.62 -5.72
N LEU A 48 -2.68 -9.22 -4.53
CA LEU A 48 -3.89 -9.14 -3.71
C LEU A 48 -4.24 -7.68 -3.35
N ALA A 49 -3.27 -6.89 -2.91
CA ALA A 49 -3.45 -5.47 -2.60
C ALA A 49 -3.97 -4.69 -3.82
N GLY A 50 -3.38 -4.92 -5.00
CA GLY A 50 -3.80 -4.29 -6.23
C GLY A 50 -5.23 -4.65 -6.64
N ILE A 51 -5.63 -5.92 -6.47
CA ILE A 51 -7.03 -6.36 -6.68
C ILE A 51 -7.97 -5.67 -5.69
N MET A 52 -7.59 -5.55 -4.41
CA MET A 52 -8.41 -4.86 -3.42
C MET A 52 -8.61 -3.38 -3.78
N PHE A 53 -7.53 -2.67 -4.14
CA PHE A 53 -7.62 -1.26 -4.57
C PHE A 53 -8.47 -1.08 -5.84
N ALA A 54 -8.32 -1.96 -6.83
CA ALA A 54 -9.17 -1.92 -8.02
C ALA A 54 -10.65 -2.18 -7.68
N GLY A 55 -10.91 -3.11 -6.74
CA GLY A 55 -12.23 -3.40 -6.21
C GLY A 55 -12.94 -2.18 -5.63
N VAL A 56 -12.23 -1.31 -4.90
CA VAL A 56 -12.80 -0.04 -4.37
C VAL A 56 -13.33 0.85 -5.50
N GLY A 57 -12.64 0.90 -6.64
CA GLY A 57 -13.08 1.68 -7.81
C GLY A 57 -14.22 1.02 -8.59
N ILE A 58 -14.27 -0.32 -8.62
CA ILE A 58 -15.33 -1.09 -9.29
C ILE A 58 -16.65 -1.02 -8.50
N PHE A 59 -16.58 -1.04 -7.17
CA PHE A 59 -17.74 -0.97 -6.27
C PHE A 59 -17.82 0.43 -5.62
N PRO A 60 -18.42 1.43 -6.28
CA PRO A 60 -18.58 2.76 -5.71
C PRO A 60 -19.50 2.74 -4.49
N HIS A 61 -19.25 3.66 -3.55
CA HIS A 61 -20.00 3.76 -2.30
C HIS A 61 -21.50 4.04 -2.52
N ASP A 62 -21.87 4.72 -3.60
CA ASP A 62 -23.26 5.04 -3.94
C ASP A 62 -24.09 3.82 -4.39
N PHE A 63 -23.44 2.78 -4.92
CA PHE A 63 -24.13 1.59 -5.43
C PHE A 63 -24.13 0.46 -4.40
N HIS A 64 -22.97 0.16 -3.80
CA HIS A 64 -22.85 -0.94 -2.85
C HIS A 64 -21.87 -0.60 -1.72
N PHE A 65 -22.32 0.25 -0.78
CA PHE A 65 -21.53 0.77 0.33
C PHE A 65 -20.77 -0.32 1.12
N GLY A 66 -21.42 -1.44 1.45
CA GLY A 66 -20.76 -2.53 2.19
C GLY A 66 -19.60 -3.19 1.44
N ALA A 67 -19.71 -3.30 0.11
CA ALA A 67 -18.63 -3.87 -0.71
C ALA A 67 -17.48 -2.86 -0.83
N HIS A 68 -17.82 -1.59 -1.00
CA HIS A 68 -16.84 -0.49 -1.02
C HIS A 68 -15.98 -0.49 0.26
N VAL A 69 -16.62 -0.56 1.43
CA VAL A 69 -15.93 -0.61 2.73
C VAL A 69 -15.08 -1.87 2.88
N PHE A 70 -15.60 -3.03 2.48
CA PHE A 70 -14.83 -4.28 2.51
C PHE A 70 -13.53 -4.18 1.69
N PHE A 71 -13.63 -3.72 0.44
CA PHE A 71 -12.46 -3.55 -0.42
C PHE A 71 -11.51 -2.47 0.10
N ALA A 72 -12.01 -1.36 0.64
CA ALA A 72 -11.19 -0.28 1.17
C ALA A 72 -10.40 -0.72 2.41
N ASN A 73 -11.08 -1.31 3.39
CA ASN A 73 -10.45 -1.80 4.62
C ASN A 73 -9.47 -2.94 4.30
N GLY A 74 -9.86 -3.84 3.39
CA GLY A 74 -8.99 -4.90 2.88
C GLY A 74 -7.75 -4.34 2.19
N ALA A 75 -7.89 -3.35 1.33
CA ALA A 75 -6.77 -2.73 0.60
C ALA A 75 -5.72 -2.15 1.54
N PHE A 76 -6.11 -1.35 2.53
CA PHE A 76 -5.16 -0.76 3.49
C PHE A 76 -4.54 -1.80 4.43
N THR A 77 -5.30 -2.81 4.83
CA THR A 77 -4.80 -3.89 5.71
C THR A 77 -3.75 -4.73 4.99
N VAL A 78 -4.06 -5.18 3.77
CA VAL A 78 -3.12 -5.94 2.93
C VAL A 78 -1.91 -5.08 2.57
N LEU A 79 -2.10 -3.77 2.33
CA LEU A 79 -1.01 -2.85 2.06
C LEU A 79 -0.03 -2.74 3.24
N LEU A 80 -0.49 -2.80 4.49
CA LEU A 80 0.40 -2.79 5.66
C LEU A 80 1.28 -4.04 5.72
N ILE A 81 0.67 -5.21 5.50
CA ILE A 81 1.41 -6.48 5.47
C ILE A 81 2.43 -6.44 4.33
N LEU A 82 2.01 -5.96 3.16
CA LEU A 82 2.87 -5.80 1.99
C LEU A 82 4.04 -4.87 2.27
N SER A 83 3.79 -3.69 2.85
CA SER A 83 4.83 -2.70 3.13
C SER A 83 5.83 -3.22 4.17
N ALA A 84 5.37 -3.96 5.18
CA ALA A 84 6.25 -4.59 6.16
C ALA A 84 7.16 -5.64 5.49
N MET A 85 6.60 -6.55 4.70
CA MET A 85 7.38 -7.57 3.99
C MET A 85 8.34 -6.96 2.98
N HIS A 86 7.91 -5.91 2.27
CA HIS A 86 8.74 -5.16 1.34
C HIS A 86 9.93 -4.54 2.07
N THR A 87 9.70 -3.86 3.18
CA THR A 87 10.75 -3.28 4.04
C THR A 87 11.79 -4.35 4.42
N LEU A 88 11.33 -5.51 4.88
CA LEU A 88 12.21 -6.60 5.29
C LEU A 88 13.02 -7.15 4.12
N SER A 89 12.44 -7.27 2.91
CA SER A 89 13.18 -7.72 1.72
C SER A 89 14.38 -6.80 1.40
N PHE A 90 14.26 -5.50 1.68
CA PHE A 90 15.33 -4.52 1.50
C PHE A 90 16.36 -4.57 2.62
N ILE A 91 15.93 -4.73 3.88
CA ILE A 91 16.85 -4.83 5.04
C ILE A 91 17.73 -6.07 4.92
N PHE A 92 17.17 -7.19 4.45
CA PHE A 92 17.92 -8.44 4.26
C PHE A 92 18.64 -8.54 2.91
N SER A 93 18.53 -7.53 2.04
CA SER A 93 19.26 -7.50 0.76
C SER A 93 20.74 -7.29 1.01
N SER A 94 21.58 -8.02 0.28
CA SER A 94 23.04 -7.84 0.27
C SER A 94 23.48 -6.71 -0.65
N TYR A 95 22.61 -6.24 -1.55
CA TYR A 95 22.94 -5.23 -2.56
C TYR A 95 22.32 -3.87 -2.24
N VAL A 96 21.11 -3.86 -1.68
CA VAL A 96 20.42 -2.62 -1.34
C VAL A 96 20.78 -2.21 0.08
N GLN A 97 21.25 -0.98 0.26
CA GLN A 97 21.58 -0.47 1.59
C GLN A 97 20.30 -0.31 2.44
N ALA A 98 20.33 -0.80 3.68
CA ALA A 98 19.18 -0.78 4.60
C ALA A 98 18.59 0.63 4.82
N LYS A 99 19.39 1.70 4.68
CA LYS A 99 18.88 3.08 4.75
C LYS A 99 17.74 3.36 3.78
N TYR A 100 17.71 2.71 2.61
CA TYR A 100 16.63 2.87 1.62
C TYR A 100 15.31 2.24 2.04
N ALA A 101 15.30 1.44 3.11
CA ALA A 101 14.08 0.91 3.72
C ALA A 101 13.40 1.93 4.66
N LEU A 102 14.09 2.99 5.08
CA LEU A 102 13.60 3.98 6.06
C LEU A 102 12.25 4.58 5.67
N GLY A 103 12.08 4.95 4.39
CA GLY A 103 10.82 5.51 3.90
C GLY A 103 9.64 4.55 4.11
N TYR A 104 9.84 3.26 3.84
CA TYR A 104 8.81 2.25 4.06
C TYR A 104 8.59 1.92 5.54
N ILE A 105 9.62 2.02 6.40
CA ILE A 105 9.45 1.93 7.86
C ILE A 105 8.50 3.02 8.36
N ILE A 106 8.76 4.28 7.99
CA ILE A 106 7.91 5.42 8.36
C ILE A 106 6.49 5.22 7.82
N PHE A 107 6.37 4.76 6.57
CA PHE A 107 5.08 4.46 5.96
C PHE A 107 4.30 3.39 6.74
N CYS A 108 4.93 2.29 7.16
CA CYS A 108 4.29 1.25 7.97
C CYS A 108 3.75 1.80 9.30
N ILE A 109 4.49 2.71 9.95
CA ILE A 109 4.07 3.32 11.22
C ILE A 109 2.83 4.20 10.98
N LEU A 110 2.88 5.09 9.98
CA LEU A 110 1.74 5.96 9.67
C LEU A 110 0.52 5.16 9.20
N LEU A 111 0.73 4.13 8.38
CA LEU A 111 -0.34 3.26 7.93
C LEU A 111 -0.97 2.47 9.09
N SER A 112 -0.18 2.03 10.07
CA SER A 112 -0.70 1.41 11.30
C SER A 112 -1.59 2.38 12.09
N ILE A 113 -1.19 3.64 12.22
CA ILE A 113 -2.01 4.69 12.84
C ILE A 113 -3.30 4.89 12.05
N TYR A 114 -3.23 4.88 10.72
CA TYR A 114 -4.44 5.02 9.90
C TYR A 114 -5.39 3.83 10.01
N LEU A 115 -4.87 2.59 10.07
CA LEU A 115 -5.71 1.41 10.31
C LEU A 115 -6.40 1.50 11.68
N TYR A 116 -5.71 2.01 12.70
CA TYR A 116 -6.35 2.30 13.99
C TYR A 116 -7.53 3.27 13.82
N ILE A 117 -7.36 4.35 13.05
CA ILE A 117 -8.43 5.32 12.76
C ILE A 117 -9.58 4.67 11.98
N ILE A 118 -9.31 3.79 11.01
CA ILE A 118 -10.37 3.10 10.24
C ILE A 118 -11.18 2.17 11.13
N PHE A 119 -10.54 1.36 11.97
CA PHE A 119 -11.21 0.28 12.70
C PHE A 119 -11.76 0.69 14.06
N LEU A 120 -11.16 1.69 14.71
CA LEU A 120 -11.52 2.13 16.06
C LEU A 120 -11.92 3.62 16.14
N GLY A 121 -11.73 4.36 15.04
CA GLY A 121 -12.14 5.76 14.94
C GLY A 121 -13.61 5.91 14.51
N PRO A 122 -14.02 7.14 14.12
CA PRO A 122 -15.40 7.42 13.77
C PRO A 122 -15.78 6.72 12.46
N GLU A 123 -16.93 6.05 12.48
CA GLU A 123 -17.49 5.37 11.32
C GLU A 123 -18.23 6.36 10.40
N ILE A 124 -17.81 6.41 9.14
CA ILE A 124 -18.41 7.29 8.13
C ILE A 124 -19.21 6.45 7.16
N GLY A 125 -20.52 6.70 7.10
CA GLY A 125 -21.41 5.98 6.20
C GLY A 125 -22.88 6.39 6.31
N PRO A 126 -23.71 5.91 5.37
CA PRO A 126 -25.15 6.15 5.40
C PRO A 126 -25.76 5.58 6.70
N GLY A 127 -26.59 6.38 7.37
CA GLY A 127 -27.25 5.98 8.62
C GLY A 127 -26.39 6.08 9.88
N ARG A 128 -25.15 6.60 9.79
CA ARG A 128 -24.29 6.90 10.94
C ARG A 128 -24.31 8.40 11.24
N GLN A 129 -24.31 8.75 12.53
CA GLN A 129 -24.12 10.12 12.97
C GLN A 129 -22.61 10.36 13.11
N PHE A 130 -22.08 11.26 12.31
CA PHE A 130 -20.68 11.70 12.37
C PHE A 130 -20.63 13.22 12.26
N SER A 131 -19.65 13.83 12.93
CA SER A 131 -19.40 15.26 12.85
C SER A 131 -18.57 15.62 11.61
N GLU A 132 -18.55 16.90 11.25
CA GLU A 132 -17.65 17.39 10.21
C GLU A 132 -16.18 17.12 10.57
N SER A 133 -15.80 17.24 11.85
CA SER A 133 -14.46 16.93 12.34
C SER A 133 -14.08 15.46 12.12
N ASP A 134 -15.03 14.54 12.30
CA ASP A 134 -14.79 13.11 12.07
C ASP A 134 -14.51 12.82 10.59
N LEU A 135 -15.27 13.49 9.71
CA LEU A 135 -15.06 13.43 8.27
C LEU A 135 -13.71 13.98 7.85
N ILE A 136 -13.33 15.14 8.40
CA ILE A 136 -12.03 15.75 8.15
C ILE A 136 -10.90 14.82 8.60
N LEU A 137 -11.01 14.21 9.80
CA LEU A 137 -10.00 13.29 10.31
C LEU A 137 -9.74 12.12 9.35
N GLN A 138 -10.79 11.41 8.93
CA GLN A 138 -10.68 10.26 8.04
C GLN A 138 -10.10 10.64 6.67
N VAL A 139 -10.60 11.72 6.06
CA VAL A 139 -10.16 12.18 4.73
C VAL A 139 -8.72 12.68 4.75
N VAL A 140 -8.33 13.45 5.77
CA VAL A 140 -6.96 13.93 5.92
C VAL A 140 -6.01 12.77 6.17
N ALA A 141 -6.36 11.83 7.06
CA ALA A 141 -5.54 10.66 7.33
C ALA A 141 -5.30 9.83 6.06
N GLN A 142 -6.35 9.57 5.26
CA GLN A 142 -6.22 8.86 3.99
C GLN A 142 -5.27 9.58 3.02
N LYS A 143 -5.38 10.91 2.88
CA LYS A 143 -4.49 11.71 2.01
C LYS A 143 -3.04 11.68 2.48
N MET A 144 -2.82 11.72 3.79
CA MET A 144 -1.48 11.61 4.37
C MET A 144 -0.83 10.25 4.04
N ILE A 145 -1.59 9.16 4.12
CA ILE A 145 -1.11 7.83 3.71
C ILE A 145 -0.69 7.80 2.24
N VAL A 146 -1.48 8.40 1.34
CA VAL A 146 -1.14 8.46 -0.08
C VAL A 146 0.16 9.26 -0.30
N LEU A 147 0.30 10.43 0.33
CA LEU A 147 1.50 11.26 0.21
C LEU A 147 2.74 10.56 0.74
N THR A 148 2.64 9.93 1.92
CA THR A 148 3.76 9.17 2.49
C THR A 148 4.12 8.00 1.59
N PHE A 149 3.14 7.25 1.06
CA PHE A 149 3.42 6.13 0.15
C PHE A 149 4.23 6.57 -1.08
N ILE A 150 3.85 7.69 -1.70
CA ILE A 150 4.56 8.27 -2.85
C ILE A 150 6.00 8.62 -2.48
N VAL A 151 6.21 9.35 -1.38
CA VAL A 151 7.55 9.73 -0.92
C VAL A 151 8.41 8.51 -0.61
N SER A 152 7.85 7.51 0.07
CA SER A 152 8.53 6.27 0.43
C SER A 152 8.96 5.49 -0.82
N MET A 153 8.10 5.40 -1.83
CA MET A 153 8.45 4.78 -3.11
C MET A 153 9.55 5.54 -3.85
N LEU A 154 9.48 6.87 -3.95
CA LEU A 154 10.50 7.68 -4.62
C LEU A 154 11.88 7.54 -3.94
N TYR A 155 11.90 7.55 -2.61
CA TYR A 155 13.12 7.34 -1.84
C TYR A 155 13.71 5.95 -2.08
N GLN A 156 12.87 4.92 -2.15
CA GLN A 156 13.32 3.56 -2.40
C GLN A 156 13.83 3.35 -3.83
N VAL A 157 13.15 3.89 -4.84
CA VAL A 157 13.58 3.87 -6.25
C VAL A 157 14.98 4.49 -6.41
N SER A 158 15.26 5.55 -5.66
CA SER A 158 16.59 6.17 -5.62
C SER A 158 17.68 5.20 -5.10
N GLY A 159 17.31 4.25 -4.23
CA GLY A 159 18.15 3.15 -3.78
C GLY A 159 18.40 2.11 -4.86
N LEU A 160 17.35 1.58 -5.51
CA LEU A 160 17.52 0.59 -6.60
C LEU A 160 18.34 1.16 -7.76
N LYS A 161 18.15 2.43 -8.12
CA LYS A 161 18.89 3.09 -9.21
C LYS A 161 20.40 3.06 -8.99
N ARG A 162 20.87 3.06 -7.74
CA ARG A 162 22.30 2.97 -7.41
C ARG A 162 22.85 1.55 -7.54
N VAL A 163 22.01 0.53 -7.45
CA VAL A 163 22.38 -0.90 -7.56
C VAL A 163 22.31 -1.39 -9.01
N LEU A 164 21.52 -0.72 -9.85
CA LEU A 164 21.35 -1.03 -11.28
C LEU A 164 22.34 -0.30 -12.19
N ARG A 165 23.06 0.71 -11.68
CA ARG A 165 24.21 1.33 -12.35
C ARG A 165 25.47 0.52 -12.08
#